data_AF-A0A172T869-F1
#
_entry.id   AF-A0A172T869-F1
#
_cell.length_a   1.000
_cell.length_b   1.000
_cell.length_c   1.000
_cell.angle_alpha   90.00
_cell.angle_beta   90.00
_cell.angle_gamma   90.00
#
_symmetry.space_group_name_H-M   'P 1'
#
loop_
_entity.id
_entity.type
_entity.pdbx_description
1 polymer ?
#
loop_
_entity_poly.entity_id
_entity_poly.type
_entity_poly.pdbx_seq_one_letter_code
_entity_poly.pdbx_strand_id
1 'polypeptide(L)'
;MSFALNIDPGSVLDLLVSERYGPPRLLPEQVEPYLNGLARRLGWQAQSVTPIGFQSFWVRHWQDQYGAAVGLTLHRESVTAVVLPGDEEPLLDQRRYQSTGPLLDALAADGQLILPEADWLAAPFSAAERERILAPRSGGGWEAYSLRYWKPTSRGAALFNGWD
;
A
#
# COMPACT_ATOMS: atom_id res chain seq x y z
N MET A 1 -16.52 5.20 7.95
CA MET A 1 -16.98 4.05 7.13
C MET A 1 -15.85 3.05 7.09
N SER A 2 -16.10 1.78 7.40
CA SER A 2 -15.07 0.74 7.27
C SER A 2 -15.05 0.30 5.81
N PHE A 3 -13.96 0.57 5.10
CA PHE A 3 -13.76 0.05 3.75
C PHE A 3 -13.34 -1.42 3.88
N ALA A 4 -14.30 -2.33 3.74
CA ALA A 4 -13.99 -3.76 3.66
C ALA A 4 -13.40 -4.03 2.27
N LEU A 5 -12.08 -3.92 2.17
CA LEU A 5 -11.34 -4.50 1.05
C LEU A 5 -11.58 -6.00 1.10
N ASN A 6 -12.13 -6.58 0.03
CA ASN A 6 -12.47 -8.00 -0.05
C ASN A 6 -11.18 -8.81 -0.28
N ILE A 7 -10.33 -8.85 0.74
CA ILE A 7 -8.98 -9.41 0.73
C ILE A 7 -8.94 -10.50 1.80
N ASP A 8 -8.51 -11.70 1.40
CA ASP A 8 -8.32 -12.79 2.34
C ASP A 8 -7.20 -12.42 3.34
N PRO A 9 -7.46 -12.42 4.65
CA PRO A 9 -6.39 -12.23 5.64
C PRO A 9 -5.36 -13.37 5.52
N GLY A 10 -4.07 -13.03 5.53
CA GLY A 10 -2.99 -14.00 5.37
C GLY A 10 -2.63 -14.32 3.92
N SER A 11 -2.83 -13.35 3.03
CA SER A 11 -2.40 -13.42 1.63
C SER A 11 -0.88 -13.69 1.53
N VAL A 12 -0.42 -14.30 0.45
CA VAL A 12 1.02 -14.58 0.25
C VAL A 12 1.82 -13.29 0.21
N LEU A 13 1.28 -12.21 -0.36
CA LEU A 13 1.92 -10.89 -0.32
C LEU A 13 2.01 -10.35 1.10
N ASP A 14 0.98 -10.51 1.93
CA ASP A 14 1.04 -10.09 3.34
C ASP A 14 2.06 -10.91 4.14
N LEU A 15 2.20 -12.19 3.82
CA LEU A 15 3.25 -13.05 4.37
C LEU A 15 4.64 -12.58 3.92
N LEU A 16 4.84 -12.29 2.63
CA LEU A 16 6.13 -11.79 2.13
C LEU A 16 6.52 -10.45 2.77
N VAL A 17 5.53 -9.56 2.96
CA VAL A 17 5.73 -8.30 3.70
C VAL A 17 6.09 -8.59 5.15
N SER A 18 5.33 -9.45 5.84
CA SER A 18 5.54 -9.75 7.26
C SER A 18 6.86 -10.48 7.52
N GLU A 19 7.30 -11.36 6.62
CA GLU A 19 8.58 -12.06 6.68
C GLU A 19 9.76 -11.08 6.59
N ARG A 20 9.61 -9.98 5.84
CA ARG A 20 10.66 -8.97 5.66
C ARG A 20 10.64 -7.86 6.71
N TYR A 21 9.46 -7.32 7.02
CA TYR A 21 9.30 -6.11 7.83
C TYR A 21 8.75 -6.39 9.23
N GLY A 22 8.39 -7.65 9.53
CA GLY A 22 7.72 -8.04 10.76
C GLY A 22 6.20 -7.88 10.68
N PRO A 23 5.48 -8.39 11.70
CA PRO A 23 4.03 -8.30 11.75
C PRO A 23 3.55 -6.85 11.91
N PRO A 24 2.33 -6.52 11.43
CA PRO A 24 1.77 -5.19 11.57
C PRO A 24 1.58 -4.81 13.04
N ARG A 25 1.94 -3.58 13.41
CA ARG A 25 1.73 -3.04 14.77
C ARG A 25 0.37 -2.41 14.96
N LEU A 26 -0.21 -1.89 13.88
CA LEU A 26 -1.56 -1.38 13.82
C LEU A 26 -2.46 -2.43 13.17
N LEU A 27 -3.67 -2.56 13.67
CA LEU A 27 -4.76 -3.23 12.95
C LEU A 27 -5.27 -2.32 11.83
N PRO A 28 -5.85 -2.86 10.74
CA PRO A 28 -6.34 -2.06 9.61
C PRO A 28 -7.24 -0.89 10.02
N GLU A 29 -8.15 -1.09 10.97
CA GLU A 29 -9.06 -0.07 11.49
C GLU A 29 -8.37 1.03 12.30
N GLN A 30 -7.13 0.81 12.74
CA GLN A 30 -6.33 1.77 13.51
C GLN A 30 -5.47 2.67 12.62
N VAL A 31 -5.26 2.31 11.36
CA VAL A 31 -4.39 3.03 10.42
C VAL A 31 -4.92 4.42 10.13
N GLU A 32 -6.19 4.56 9.75
CA GLU A 32 -6.78 5.87 9.47
C GLU A 32 -6.81 6.80 10.71
N PRO A 33 -7.23 6.34 11.91
CA PRO A 33 -7.08 7.10 13.15
C PRO A 33 -5.64 7.55 13.44
N TYR A 34 -4.65 6.67 13.23
CA TYR A 34 -3.24 6.99 13.41
C TYR A 34 -2.79 8.12 12.46
N LEU A 35 -3.11 8.00 11.17
CA LEU A 35 -2.77 9.00 10.16
C LEU A 35 -3.44 10.34 10.40
N ASN A 36 -4.70 10.34 10.86
CA ASN A 36 -5.39 11.55 11.32
C ASN A 36 -4.66 12.21 12.50
N GLY A 37 -4.18 11.41 13.45
CA GLY A 37 -3.38 11.90 14.58
C GLY A 37 -2.03 12.47 14.13
N LEU A 38 -1.35 11.83 13.18
CA LEU A 38 -0.11 12.31 12.59
C LEU A 38 -0.30 13.66 11.89
N ALA A 39 -1.32 13.79 11.05
CA ALA A 39 -1.65 15.05 10.36
C ALA A 39 -1.84 16.20 11.36
N ARG A 40 -2.61 15.97 12.44
CA ARG A 40 -2.84 16.96 13.50
C ARG A 40 -1.55 17.36 14.22
N ARG A 41 -0.69 16.39 14.57
CA ARG A 41 0.60 16.66 15.24
C ARG A 41 1.53 17.52 14.39
N LEU A 42 1.49 17.35 13.07
CA LEU A 42 2.36 18.07 12.13
C LEU A 42 1.74 19.38 11.60
N GLY A 43 0.50 19.71 11.99
CA GLY A 43 -0.23 20.83 11.41
C GLY A 43 -0.56 20.63 9.93
N TRP A 44 -0.58 19.39 9.45
CA TRP A 44 -0.88 19.03 8.07
C TRP A 44 -2.37 18.78 7.87
N GLN A 45 -2.82 19.00 6.64
CA GLN A 45 -4.12 18.57 6.17
C GLN A 45 -3.95 17.25 5.43
N ALA A 46 -4.86 16.31 5.63
CA ALA A 46 -4.81 15.05 4.91
C ALA A 46 -6.20 14.51 4.59
N GLN A 47 -6.40 14.14 3.32
CA GLN A 47 -7.69 13.71 2.80
C GLN A 47 -7.57 12.30 2.21
N SER A 48 -8.33 11.36 2.75
CA SER A 48 -8.50 10.03 2.15
C SER A 48 -9.37 10.16 0.90
N VAL A 49 -8.95 9.54 -0.20
CA VAL A 49 -9.73 9.46 -1.43
C VAL A 49 -10.58 8.19 -1.37
N THR A 50 -11.86 8.33 -1.68
CA THR A 50 -12.76 7.19 -1.77
C THR A 50 -12.25 6.23 -2.86
N PRO A 51 -12.06 4.93 -2.54
CA PRO A 51 -11.70 3.92 -3.53
C PRO A 51 -12.66 3.92 -4.72
N ILE A 52 -12.13 3.79 -5.93
CA ILE A 52 -12.93 3.71 -7.16
C ILE A 52 -12.95 2.23 -7.59
N GLY A 53 -14.15 1.65 -7.63
CA GLY A 53 -14.34 0.26 -8.07
C GLY A 53 -13.72 -0.77 -7.13
N PHE A 54 -13.21 -1.87 -7.70
CA PHE A 54 -12.53 -2.89 -6.95
C PHE A 54 -11.01 -2.63 -6.93
N GLN A 55 -10.49 -2.17 -5.80
CA GLN A 55 -9.06 -1.94 -5.61
C GLN A 55 -8.60 -2.50 -4.26
N SER A 56 -7.33 -2.86 -4.14
CA SER A 56 -6.72 -3.47 -2.94
C SER A 56 -6.19 -2.45 -1.93
N PHE A 57 -6.36 -1.16 -2.20
CA PHE A 57 -5.76 -0.07 -1.43
C PHE A 57 -6.68 1.15 -1.38
N TRP A 58 -6.34 2.13 -0.57
CA TRP A 58 -6.94 3.46 -0.59
C TRP A 58 -5.84 4.52 -0.59
N VAL A 59 -6.17 5.71 -1.08
CA VAL A 59 -5.20 6.79 -1.31
C VAL A 59 -5.40 7.89 -0.28
N ARG A 60 -4.31 8.54 0.14
CA ARG A 60 -4.38 9.73 0.99
C ARG A 60 -3.50 10.84 0.45
N HIS A 61 -4.08 12.03 0.34
CA HIS A 61 -3.41 13.24 -0.08
C HIS A 61 -2.98 14.03 1.14
N TRP A 62 -1.72 14.48 1.16
CA TRP A 62 -1.14 15.24 2.25
C TRP A 62 -0.78 16.64 1.79
N GLN A 63 -1.16 17.63 2.59
CA GLN A 63 -0.88 19.03 2.37
C GLN A 63 -0.35 19.66 3.66
N ASP A 64 0.51 20.66 3.54
CA ASP A 64 0.96 21.43 4.68
C ASP A 64 -0.16 22.38 5.19
N GLN A 65 0.14 23.13 6.24
CA GLN A 65 -0.80 24.10 6.80
C GLN A 65 -1.22 25.23 5.83
N TYR A 66 -0.47 25.44 4.74
CA TYR A 66 -0.74 26.44 3.71
C TYR A 66 -1.42 25.85 2.47
N GLY A 67 -1.69 24.55 2.45
CA GLY A 67 -2.31 23.85 1.32
C GLY A 67 -1.32 23.40 0.26
N ALA A 68 0.00 23.55 0.47
CA ALA A 68 0.99 23.03 -0.47
C ALA A 68 1.07 21.51 -0.37
N ALA A 69 1.17 20.83 -1.51
CA ALA A 69 1.23 19.37 -1.56
C ALA A 69 2.53 18.86 -0.89
N VAL A 70 2.36 17.98 0.09
CA VAL A 70 3.45 17.31 0.83
C VAL A 70 3.74 15.94 0.23
N GLY A 71 2.71 15.24 -0.24
CA GLY A 71 2.85 13.97 -0.95
C GLY A 71 1.58 13.13 -0.94
N LEU A 72 1.70 11.91 -1.44
CA LEU A 72 0.62 10.95 -1.57
C LEU A 72 1.02 9.62 -0.95
N THR A 73 0.06 8.96 -0.32
CA THR A 73 0.26 7.60 0.20
C THR A 73 -0.78 6.64 -0.33
N LEU A 74 -0.33 5.42 -0.62
CA LEU A 74 -1.17 4.26 -0.89
C LEU A 74 -1.18 3.38 0.36
N HIS A 75 -2.36 2.97 0.79
CA HIS A 75 -2.53 2.19 2.01
C HIS A 75 -3.30 0.90 1.72
N ARG A 76 -2.70 -0.22 2.08
CA ARG A 76 -3.33 -1.53 2.12
C ARG A 76 -3.13 -2.09 3.50
N GLU A 77 -4.20 -2.25 4.27
CA GLU A 77 -4.11 -2.59 5.69
C GLU A 77 -3.10 -1.66 6.38
N SER A 78 -2.05 -2.21 7.00
CA SER A 78 -0.97 -1.46 7.66
C SER A 78 0.26 -1.23 6.79
N VAL A 79 0.24 -1.70 5.54
CA VAL A 79 1.27 -1.47 4.53
C VAL A 79 1.02 -0.15 3.84
N THR A 80 2.01 0.74 3.90
CA THR A 80 1.94 2.09 3.35
C THR A 80 3.10 2.32 2.38
N ALA A 81 2.80 2.87 1.22
CA ALA A 81 3.79 3.34 0.27
C ALA A 81 3.60 4.83 -0.01
N VAL A 82 4.70 5.57 -0.17
CA VAL A 82 4.68 6.97 -0.60
C VAL A 82 4.93 7.01 -2.10
N VAL A 83 4.11 7.74 -2.86
CA VAL A 83 4.18 7.80 -4.33
C VAL A 83 4.19 9.23 -4.85
N LEU A 84 4.65 9.40 -6.09
CA LEU A 84 4.57 10.68 -6.79
C LEU A 84 3.14 11.00 -7.25
N PRO A 85 2.80 12.30 -7.44
CA PRO A 85 1.56 12.70 -8.10
C PRO A 85 1.37 12.05 -9.47
N GLY A 86 0.16 11.53 -9.70
CA GLY A 86 -0.24 10.79 -10.89
C GLY A 86 -0.12 9.27 -10.76
N ASP A 87 0.42 8.76 -9.65
CA ASP A 87 0.63 7.33 -9.42
C ASP A 87 -0.44 6.70 -8.48
N GLU A 88 -1.51 7.45 -8.18
CA GLU A 88 -2.67 7.03 -7.39
C GLU A 88 -3.65 6.11 -8.14
N GLU A 89 -3.55 6.04 -9.47
CA GLU A 89 -4.48 5.29 -10.34
C GLU A 89 -4.45 3.78 -10.06
N PRO A 90 -5.60 3.09 -9.85
CA PRO A 90 -5.63 1.67 -9.47
C PRO A 90 -5.00 0.73 -10.50
N LEU A 91 -5.22 0.98 -11.79
CA LEU A 91 -4.80 0.12 -12.90
C LEU A 91 -3.38 0.43 -13.41
N LEU A 92 -2.58 1.15 -12.62
CA LEU A 92 -1.24 1.53 -13.00
C LEU A 92 -0.22 0.44 -12.64
N ASP A 93 0.41 -0.16 -13.65
CA ASP A 93 1.40 -1.23 -13.44
C ASP A 93 2.78 -0.68 -13.00
N GLN A 94 3.13 0.53 -13.42
CA GLN A 94 4.41 1.18 -13.07
C GLN A 94 4.18 2.42 -12.23
N ARG A 95 4.54 2.33 -10.94
CA ARG A 95 4.49 3.43 -9.98
C ARG A 95 5.88 3.85 -9.56
N ARG A 96 6.03 5.14 -9.25
CA ARG A 96 7.25 5.75 -8.73
C ARG A 96 7.08 5.92 -7.24
N TYR A 97 7.71 5.01 -6.50
CA TYR A 97 7.75 5.03 -5.04
C TYR A 97 8.84 5.98 -4.55
N GLN A 98 8.53 6.76 -3.52
CA GLN A 98 9.50 7.68 -2.91
C GLN A 98 10.25 6.98 -1.78
N SER A 99 11.58 7.08 -1.80
CA SER A 99 12.48 6.56 -0.76
C SER A 99 12.99 7.62 0.22
N THR A 100 12.66 8.89 -0.01
CA THR A 100 13.07 10.03 0.82
C THR A 100 12.03 11.13 0.76
N GLY A 101 11.97 11.95 1.79
CA GLY A 101 11.20 13.19 1.79
C GLY A 101 10.40 13.37 3.08
N PRO A 102 9.87 14.58 3.31
CA PRO A 102 9.26 14.94 4.59
C PRO A 102 8.08 14.05 4.98
N LEU A 103 7.29 13.59 4.00
CA LEU A 103 6.18 12.67 4.26
C LEU A 103 6.65 11.29 4.70
N LEU A 104 7.65 10.73 4.02
CA LEU A 104 8.19 9.42 4.39
C LEU A 104 8.86 9.48 5.76
N ASP A 105 9.65 10.53 6.02
CA ASP A 105 10.32 10.73 7.31
C ASP A 105 9.30 10.81 8.46
N ALA A 106 8.20 11.53 8.25
CA ALA A 106 7.10 11.66 9.21
C ALA A 106 6.39 10.32 9.48
N LEU A 107 6.13 9.52 8.45
CA LEU A 107 5.47 8.22 8.58
C LEU A 107 6.40 7.19 9.25
N ALA A 108 7.70 7.27 8.98
CA ALA A 108 8.71 6.34 9.53
C ALA A 108 9.06 6.63 11.00
N ALA A 109 8.90 7.87 11.46
CA ALA A 109 9.38 8.33 12.77
C ALA A 109 8.93 7.46 13.96
N ASP A 110 7.67 7.01 13.96
CA ASP A 110 7.10 6.24 15.08
C ASP A 110 7.12 4.72 14.84
N GLY A 111 7.51 4.28 13.63
CA GLY A 111 7.56 2.86 13.23
C GLY A 111 6.24 2.09 13.39
N GLN A 112 5.10 2.77 13.27
CA GLN A 112 3.77 2.18 13.44
C GLN A 112 3.25 1.47 12.18
N LEU A 113 3.64 1.98 11.01
CA LEU A 113 3.28 1.45 9.72
C LEU A 113 4.40 0.57 9.18
N ILE A 114 4.03 -0.39 8.32
CA ILE A 114 5.01 -1.06 7.48
C ILE A 114 5.22 -0.17 6.26
N LEU A 115 6.46 0.30 6.06
CA LEU A 115 6.86 1.14 4.95
C LEU A 115 7.87 0.38 4.09
N PRO A 116 7.41 -0.44 3.12
CA PRO A 116 8.33 -1.19 2.29
C PRO A 116 9.25 -0.27 1.49
N GLU A 117 10.48 -0.73 1.25
CA GLU A 117 11.45 0.06 0.50
C GLU A 117 10.98 0.27 -0.95
N ALA A 118 11.27 1.44 -1.51
CA ALA A 118 10.83 1.81 -2.86
C ALA A 118 11.37 0.86 -3.94
N ASP A 119 12.62 0.42 -3.79
CA ASP A 119 13.26 -0.56 -4.67
C ASP A 119 12.66 -1.97 -4.52
N TRP A 120 12.30 -2.37 -3.30
CA TRP A 120 11.60 -3.63 -3.06
C TRP A 120 10.21 -3.66 -3.68
N LEU A 121 9.47 -2.55 -3.59
CA LEU A 121 8.16 -2.37 -4.23
C LEU A 121 8.27 -2.39 -5.75
N ALA A 122 9.25 -1.68 -6.32
CA ALA A 122 9.46 -1.61 -7.76
C ALA A 122 10.03 -2.92 -8.36
N ALA A 123 10.67 -3.76 -7.55
CA ALA A 123 11.28 -4.98 -8.02
C ALA A 123 10.24 -6.03 -8.45
N PRO A 124 10.54 -6.81 -9.50
CA PRO A 124 9.69 -7.90 -9.94
C PRO A 124 9.67 -9.04 -8.92
N PHE A 125 8.61 -9.84 -8.97
CA PHE A 125 8.57 -11.12 -8.28
C PHE A 125 9.66 -12.05 -8.80
N SER A 126 10.41 -12.66 -7.89
CA SER A 126 11.23 -13.82 -8.16
C SER A 126 10.39 -15.01 -8.61
N ALA A 127 11.01 -15.99 -9.25
CA ALA A 127 10.34 -17.23 -9.67
C ALA A 127 9.70 -17.97 -8.47
N ALA A 128 10.40 -18.01 -7.33
CA ALA A 128 9.91 -18.66 -6.12
C ALA A 128 8.68 -17.95 -5.51
N GLU A 129 8.66 -16.62 -5.51
CA GLU A 129 7.48 -15.87 -5.05
C GLU A 129 6.28 -16.10 -5.97
N ARG A 130 6.50 -16.09 -7.29
CA ARG A 130 5.43 -16.39 -8.26
C ARG A 130 4.85 -17.78 -8.05
N GLU A 131 5.70 -18.77 -7.86
CA GLU A 131 5.28 -20.15 -7.58
C GLU A 131 4.47 -20.23 -6.29
N ARG A 132 4.92 -19.57 -5.21
CA ARG A 132 4.22 -19.55 -3.91
C ARG A 132 2.84 -18.92 -4.00
N ILE A 133 2.69 -17.82 -4.75
CA ILE A 133 1.40 -17.14 -4.95
C ILE A 133 0.46 -18.01 -5.80
N LEU A 134 0.98 -18.71 -6.81
CA LEU A 134 0.17 -19.55 -7.70
C LEU A 134 -0.16 -20.95 -7.13
N ALA A 135 0.50 -21.37 -6.04
CA ALA A 135 0.35 -22.69 -5.45
C ALA A 135 -1.08 -22.93 -4.94
N PRO A 136 -1.71 -24.11 -5.15
CA PRO A 136 -3.14 -24.35 -4.92
C PRO A 136 -3.67 -24.08 -3.49
N ARG A 137 -2.82 -24.20 -2.46
CA ARG A 137 -3.21 -23.88 -1.07
C ARG A 137 -3.32 -22.37 -0.81
N SER A 138 -2.64 -21.58 -1.62
CA SER A 138 -2.64 -20.11 -1.63
C SER A 138 -3.40 -19.54 -2.85
N GLY A 139 -3.69 -20.40 -3.84
CA GLY A 139 -3.98 -20.03 -5.23
C GLY A 139 -5.44 -19.84 -5.60
N GLY A 140 -6.33 -19.78 -4.60
CA GLY A 140 -7.74 -19.41 -4.77
C GLY A 140 -8.04 -17.94 -4.48
N GLY A 141 -7.09 -17.22 -3.85
CA GLY A 141 -7.28 -15.82 -3.46
C GLY A 141 -7.08 -14.83 -4.62
N TRP A 142 -7.45 -13.58 -4.37
CA TRP A 142 -7.34 -12.46 -5.31
C TRP A 142 -5.93 -12.30 -5.92
N GLU A 143 -4.86 -12.67 -5.22
CA GLU A 143 -3.47 -12.55 -5.66
C GLU A 143 -3.14 -13.45 -6.84
N ALA A 144 -3.59 -14.70 -6.77
CA ALA A 144 -3.37 -15.68 -7.83
C ALA A 144 -4.19 -15.31 -9.07
N TYR A 145 -5.40 -14.76 -8.87
CA TYR A 145 -6.18 -14.15 -9.94
C TYR A 145 -5.42 -12.97 -10.56
N SER A 146 -4.94 -12.03 -9.74
CA SER A 146 -4.21 -10.85 -10.19
C SER A 146 -2.96 -11.24 -11.00
N LEU A 147 -2.16 -12.20 -10.54
CA LEU A 147 -1.00 -12.69 -11.29
C LEU A 147 -1.34 -13.38 -12.61
N ARG A 148 -2.46 -14.12 -12.69
CA ARG A 148 -2.85 -14.83 -13.91
C ARG A 148 -3.40 -13.90 -14.97
N TYR A 149 -4.24 -12.95 -14.56
CA TYR A 149 -5.03 -12.12 -15.48
C TYR A 149 -4.48 -10.71 -15.64
N TRP A 150 -4.15 -10.06 -14.52
CA TRP A 150 -3.64 -8.68 -14.51
C TRP A 150 -2.12 -8.61 -14.75
N LYS A 151 -1.39 -9.66 -14.36
CA LYS A 151 0.06 -9.81 -14.59
C LYS A 151 0.89 -8.61 -14.08
N PRO A 152 0.73 -8.19 -12.81
CA PRO A 152 1.52 -7.09 -12.25
C PRO A 152 3.02 -7.39 -12.40
N THR A 153 3.77 -6.39 -12.85
CA THR A 153 5.20 -6.55 -13.12
C THR A 153 6.07 -6.44 -11.86
N SER A 154 5.55 -5.82 -10.79
CA SER A 154 6.26 -5.55 -9.53
C SER A 154 5.45 -5.95 -8.29
N ARG A 155 6.12 -6.06 -7.13
CA ARG A 155 5.45 -6.33 -5.84
C ARG A 155 4.47 -5.20 -5.49
N GLY A 156 4.89 -3.96 -5.71
CA GLY A 156 4.08 -2.78 -5.47
C GLY A 156 2.83 -2.75 -6.36
N ALA A 157 2.96 -3.10 -7.64
CA ALA A 157 1.83 -3.21 -8.56
C ALA A 157 0.81 -4.28 -8.12
N ALA A 158 1.26 -5.36 -7.48
CA ALA A 158 0.36 -6.38 -6.93
C ALA A 158 -0.28 -5.95 -5.60
N LEU A 159 0.48 -5.30 -4.71
CA LEU A 159 0.00 -4.81 -3.41
C LEU A 159 -1.05 -3.71 -3.58
N PHE A 160 -0.82 -2.78 -4.51
CA PHE A 160 -1.66 -1.62 -4.76
C PHE A 160 -2.29 -1.73 -6.15
N ASN A 161 -3.24 -2.63 -6.35
CA ASN A 161 -3.86 -2.88 -7.66
C ASN A 161 -5.37 -2.59 -7.65
N GLY A 162 -5.93 -2.34 -8.84
CA GLY A 162 -7.35 -2.37 -9.14
C GLY A 162 -7.74 -3.52 -10.06
N TRP A 163 -9.03 -3.81 -10.16
CA TRP A 163 -9.62 -4.69 -11.17
C TRP A 163 -11.00 -4.19 -11.60
N ASP A 164 -11.40 -4.60 -12.81
CA ASP A 164 -12.69 -4.27 -13.43
C ASP A 164 -13.82 -5.21 -12.99
#